data_AF-A0A928Q878-F1
#
_entry.id   AF-A0A928Q878-F1
#
_cell.length_a   1.000
_cell.length_b   1.000
_cell.length_c   1.000
_cell.angle_alpha   90.00
_cell.angle_beta   90.00
_cell.angle_gamma   90.00
#
_symmetry.space_group_name_H-M   'P 1'
#
loop_
_entity.id
_entity.type
_entity.pdbx_description
1 polymer ?
#
loop_
_entity_poly.entity_id
_entity_poly.type
_entity_poly.pdbx_seq_one_letter_code
_entity_poly.pdbx_strand_id
1 'polypeptide(L)'
;MKKFLQGLIKFLDVVYGWGILICLFVGGLMFFGFVAAFIVGGETATEICTFIHKTIFKWLIYGGNIIVLLGLLNMYLKKQKSLTISDTNHEAG
;
A
#
# COMPACT_ATOMS: atom_id res chain seq x y z
N MET A 1 -6.06 -20.24 -22.39
CA MET A 1 -6.01 -19.98 -20.93
C MET A 1 -4.74 -19.26 -20.46
N LYS A 2 -3.52 -19.63 -20.90
CA LYS A 2 -2.27 -18.97 -20.45
C LYS A 2 -2.18 -17.45 -20.72
N LYS A 3 -2.69 -16.96 -21.86
CA LYS A 3 -2.73 -15.52 -22.19
C LYS A 3 -3.64 -14.71 -21.25
N PHE A 4 -4.78 -15.29 -20.86
CA PHE A 4 -5.74 -14.62 -19.95
C PHE A 4 -5.16 -14.48 -18.54
N LEU A 5 -4.55 -15.55 -18.02
CA LEU A 5 -3.83 -15.53 -16.74
C LEU A 5 -2.69 -14.50 -16.72
N GLN A 6 -1.90 -14.40 -17.80
CA GLN A 6 -0.85 -13.38 -17.89
C GLN A 6 -1.42 -11.95 -17.92
N GLY A 7 -2.54 -11.73 -18.62
CA GLY A 7 -3.23 -10.43 -18.61
C GLY A 7 -3.71 -10.05 -17.20
N LEU A 8 -4.31 -11.00 -16.49
CA LEU A 8 -4.78 -10.81 -15.12
C LEU A 8 -3.61 -10.49 -14.16
N ILE A 9 -2.52 -11.24 -14.25
CA ILE A 9 -1.32 -11.03 -13.42
C ILE A 9 -0.74 -9.62 -13.63
N LYS A 10 -0.62 -9.17 -14.88
CA LYS A 10 -0.13 -7.81 -15.18
C LYS A 10 -1.06 -6.74 -14.61
N PHE A 11 -2.37 -6.95 -14.70
CA PHE A 11 -3.34 -6.03 -14.13
C PHE A 11 -3.23 -5.98 -12.59
N LEU A 12 -3.13 -7.12 -11.93
CA LEU A 12 -2.92 -7.20 -10.47
C LEU A 12 -1.62 -6.53 -10.04
N ASP A 13 -0.53 -6.66 -10.81
CA ASP A 13 0.75 -5.98 -10.50
C ASP A 13 0.59 -4.46 -10.53
N VAL A 14 -0.07 -3.92 -11.56
CA VAL A 14 -0.29 -2.48 -11.72
C VAL A 14 -1.18 -1.95 -10.59
N VAL A 15 -2.30 -2.63 -10.31
CA VAL A 15 -3.22 -2.25 -9.22
C VAL A 15 -2.53 -2.33 -7.86
N TYR A 16 -1.74 -3.37 -7.61
CA TYR A 16 -1.00 -3.52 -6.36
C TYR A 16 0.06 -2.43 -6.18
N GLY A 17 0.86 -2.16 -7.21
CA GLY A 17 1.91 -1.14 -7.16
C GLY A 17 1.34 0.26 -6.90
N TRP A 18 0.31 0.66 -7.67
CA TRP A 18 -0.36 1.94 -7.46
C TRP A 18 -1.10 2.00 -6.12
N GLY A 19 -1.73 0.90 -5.71
CA GLY A 19 -2.44 0.81 -4.44
C GLY A 19 -1.51 1.00 -3.23
N ILE A 20 -0.33 0.37 -3.24
CA ILE A 20 0.68 0.57 -2.20
C ILE A 20 1.26 1.98 -2.23
N LEU A 21 1.50 2.55 -3.41
CA LEU A 21 2.01 3.92 -3.52
C LEU A 21 1.06 4.92 -2.86
N ILE A 22 -0.24 4.81 -3.16
CA ILE A 22 -1.28 5.64 -2.54
C ILE A 22 -1.33 5.40 -1.03
N CYS A 23 -1.27 4.14 -0.59
CA CYS A 23 -1.26 3.78 0.83
C CYS A 23 -0.09 4.42 1.58
N LEU A 24 1.10 4.42 0.97
CA LEU A 24 2.31 5.06 1.51
C LEU A 24 2.16 6.57 1.61
N PHE A 25 1.64 7.23 0.56
CA PHE A 25 1.42 8.67 0.58
C PHE A 25 0.39 9.10 1.64
N VAL A 26 -0.74 8.40 1.74
CA VAL A 26 -1.78 8.70 2.74
C VAL A 26 -1.27 8.40 4.14
N GLY A 27 -0.56 7.30 4.35
CA GLY A 27 0.11 6.97 5.62
C GLY A 27 1.12 8.05 6.04
N GLY A 28 1.93 8.53 5.10
CA GLY A 28 2.86 9.63 5.32
C GLY A 28 2.16 10.93 5.68
N LEU A 29 1.08 11.28 4.97
CA LEU A 29 0.29 12.48 5.27
C LEU A 29 -0.32 12.43 6.68
N MET A 30 -0.81 11.27 7.11
CA MET A 30 -1.31 11.07 8.46
C MET A 30 -0.23 11.23 9.51
N PHE A 31 0.99 10.73 9.25
CA PHE A 31 2.12 10.93 10.15
C PHE A 31 2.37 12.42 10.41
N PHE A 32 2.41 13.25 9.36
CA PHE A 32 2.53 14.70 9.51
C PHE A 32 1.34 15.32 10.26
N GLY A 33 0.11 14.83 10.02
CA GLY A 33 -1.08 15.27 10.74
C GLY A 33 -1.01 14.98 12.25
N PHE A 34 -0.49 13.82 12.64
CA PHE A 34 -0.25 13.48 14.04
C PHE A 34 0.88 14.31 14.66
N VAL A 35 1.96 14.58 13.93
CA VAL A 35 3.04 15.47 14.41
C VAL A 35 2.52 16.88 14.63
N ALA A 36 1.70 17.41 13.71
CA ALA A 36 1.06 18.72 13.88
C ALA A 36 0.13 18.75 15.10
N ALA A 37 -0.71 17.71 15.28
CA ALA A 37 -1.57 17.59 16.46
C ALA A 37 -0.76 17.53 17.76
N PHE A 38 0.39 16.84 17.76
CA PHE A 38 1.28 16.74 18.91
C PHE A 38 1.87 18.10 19.32
N ILE A 39 2.20 18.96 18.34
CA ILE A 39 2.72 20.31 18.59
C ILE A 39 1.63 21.25 19.12
N VAL A 40 0.39 21.14 18.61
CA VAL A 40 -0.74 21.99 19.05
C VAL A 40 -1.17 21.65 20.48
N GLY A 41 -1.29 20.36 20.81
CA GLY A 41 -1.73 19.90 22.13
C GLY A 41 -3.20 20.26 22.46
N GLY A 42 -3.65 19.84 23.65
CA GLY A 42 -4.98 20.18 24.17
C GLY A 42 -6.16 19.48 23.50
N GLU A 43 -7.35 20.07 23.62
CA GLU A 43 -8.60 19.50 23.06
C GLU A 43 -8.56 19.44 21.52
N THR A 44 -7.94 20.43 20.88
CA THR A 44 -7.82 20.51 19.42
C THR A 44 -6.99 19.37 18.84
N ALA A 45 -5.92 18.97 19.53
CA ALA A 45 -5.13 17.79 19.15
C ALA A 45 -5.96 16.50 19.21
N THR A 46 -6.83 16.38 20.23
CA THR A 46 -7.70 15.22 20.41
C THR A 46 -8.72 15.10 19.29
N GLU A 47 -9.31 16.21 18.85
CA GLU A 47 -10.24 16.24 17.71
C GLU A 47 -9.56 15.83 16.40
N ILE A 48 -8.35 16.36 16.12
CA ILE A 48 -7.59 16.01 14.92
C ILE A 48 -7.22 14.52 14.93
N CYS A 49 -6.72 14.00 16.05
CA CYS A 49 -6.35 12.58 16.18
C CYS A 49 -7.58 11.66 16.01
N THR A 50 -8.70 12.01 16.63
CA THR A 50 -9.93 11.21 16.53
C THR A 50 -10.54 11.26 15.13
N PHE A 51 -10.43 12.39 14.42
CA PHE A 51 -10.86 12.50 13.03
C PHE A 51 -10.01 11.64 12.08
N ILE A 52 -8.69 11.72 12.20
CA ILE A 52 -7.75 10.89 11.41
C ILE A 52 -8.02 9.41 11.65
N HIS A 53 -8.18 9.01 12.92
CA HIS A 53 -8.42 7.61 13.28
C HIS A 53 -9.80 7.09 12.86
N LYS A 54 -10.89 7.85 13.04
CA LYS A 54 -12.22 7.35 12.69
C LYS A 54 -12.49 7.33 11.19
N THR A 55 -11.97 8.32 10.46
CA THR A 55 -12.28 8.49 9.04
C THR A 55 -11.19 7.88 8.16
N ILE A 56 -9.95 8.31 8.33
CA ILE A 56 -8.87 7.98 7.37
C ILE A 56 -8.36 6.56 7.61
N PHE A 57 -8.13 6.16 8.86
CA PHE A 57 -7.63 4.81 9.17
C PHE A 57 -8.60 3.71 8.73
N LYS A 58 -9.92 3.89 8.87
CA LYS A 58 -10.89 2.90 8.37
C LYS A 58 -10.73 2.70 6.87
N TRP A 59 -10.78 3.77 6.09
CA TRP A 59 -10.64 3.67 4.63
C TRP A 59 -9.28 3.11 4.20
N LEU A 60 -8.20 3.54 4.86
CA LEU A 60 -6.85 3.09 4.55
C LEU A 60 -6.66 1.60 4.87
N ILE A 61 -7.09 1.13 6.05
CA ILE A 61 -6.93 -0.26 6.47
C ILE A 61 -7.79 -1.17 5.59
N TYR A 62 -9.06 -0.84 5.35
CA TYR A 62 -9.93 -1.68 4.50
C TYR A 62 -9.44 -1.73 3.05
N GLY A 63 -9.11 -0.57 2.47
CA GLY A 63 -8.57 -0.50 1.10
C GLY A 63 -7.22 -1.19 0.98
N GLY A 64 -6.31 -0.92 1.92
CA GLY A 64 -4.98 -1.54 1.99
C GLY A 64 -5.05 -3.06 2.12
N ASN A 65 -5.98 -3.59 2.93
CA ASN A 65 -6.14 -5.03 3.09
C ASN A 65 -6.55 -5.71 1.77
N ILE A 66 -7.49 -5.12 1.03
CA ILE A 66 -7.90 -5.62 -0.30
C ILE A 66 -6.72 -5.61 -1.28
N ILE A 67 -5.95 -4.52 -1.30
CA ILE A 67 -4.77 -4.37 -2.16
C ILE A 67 -3.69 -5.42 -1.81
N VAL A 68 -3.41 -5.60 -0.52
CA VAL A 68 -2.43 -6.58 -0.02
C VAL A 68 -2.88 -8.00 -0.35
N LEU A 69 -4.16 -8.31 -0.22
CA LEU A 69 -4.72 -9.64 -0.53
C LEU A 69 -4.62 -9.94 -2.02
N LEU A 70 -4.91 -8.95 -2.89
CA LEU A 70 -4.67 -9.04 -4.33
C LEU A 70 -3.19 -9.22 -4.67
N GLY A 71 -2.29 -8.51 -3.99
CA GLY A 71 -0.84 -8.66 -4.13
C GLY A 71 -0.34 -10.05 -3.74
N LEU A 72 -0.81 -10.57 -2.60
CA LEU A 72 -0.51 -11.92 -2.12
C LEU A 72 -1.00 -12.99 -3.09
N LEU A 73 -2.22 -12.84 -3.62
CA LEU A 73 -2.76 -13.76 -4.62
C LEU A 73 -1.92 -13.76 -5.89
N ASN A 74 -1.49 -12.57 -6.34
CA ASN A 74 -0.59 -12.44 -7.49
C ASN A 74 0.76 -13.12 -7.24
N MET A 75 1.39 -12.89 -6.09
CA MET A 75 2.64 -13.55 -5.68
C MET A 75 2.52 -15.07 -5.67
N TYR A 76 1.40 -15.59 -5.14
CA TYR A 76 1.13 -17.03 -5.13
C TYR A 76 1.04 -17.61 -6.55
N LEU A 77 0.34 -16.93 -7.45
CA LEU A 77 0.20 -17.34 -8.85
C LEU A 77 1.51 -17.26 -9.64
N LYS A 78 2.35 -16.26 -9.36
CA LYS A 78 3.67 -16.11 -9.99
C LYS A 78 4.74 -17.03 -9.39
N LYS A 79 4.55 -17.62 -8.21
CA LYS A 79 5.61 -18.25 -7.38
C LYS A 79 6.82 -17.33 -7.12
N GLN A 80 6.70 -16.03 -7.37
CA GLN A 80 7.77 -15.05 -7.19
C GLN A 80 7.47 -14.17 -5.98
N LYS A 81 8.50 -13.88 -5.18
CA LYS A 81 8.37 -12.93 -4.08
C LYS A 81 8.39 -11.51 -4.63
N SER A 82 7.37 -10.71 -4.28
CA SER A 82 7.16 -9.29 -4.64
C SER A 82 8.34 -8.35 -4.33
N LEU A 83 9.32 -8.81 -3.53
CA LEU A 83 10.54 -8.06 -3.17
C LEU A 83 11.83 -8.83 -3.42
N THR A 84 11.83 -9.79 -4.34
CA THR A 84 13.09 -10.31 -4.87
C THR A 84 13.46 -9.45 -6.07
N ILE A 85 14.49 -8.61 -5.91
CA ILE A 85 15.31 -8.18 -7.05
C ILE A 85 15.66 -9.46 -7.80
N SER A 86 15.15 -9.61 -9.02
CA SER A 86 15.60 -10.69 -9.87
C SER A 86 17.03 -10.32 -10.25
N ASP A 87 17.99 -10.96 -9.59
CA ASP A 87 19.40 -10.97 -9.99
C ASP A 87 19.51 -11.65 -11.36
N THR A 88 19.17 -10.91 -12.40
CA THR A 88 19.25 -11.42 -13.77
C THR A 88 19.73 -10.34 -14.73
N ASN A 89 20.68 -9.50 -14.29
CA ASN A 89 21.52 -8.65 -15.15
C ASN A 89 22.84 -8.20 -14.45
N HIS A 90 23.61 -9.15 -13.93
CA HIS A 90 25.06 -8.94 -13.76
C HIS A 90 25.87 -10.18 -14.15
N GLU A 91 25.53 -10.72 -15.32
CA GLU A 91 26.37 -11.62 -16.12
C GLU A 91 26.42 -11.10 -17.56
N ALA A 92 27.00 -9.92 -17.76
CA ALA A 92 27.48 -9.44 -19.06
C ALA A 92 28.35 -8.20 -18.87
N GLY A 93 29.67 -8.40 -18.79
CA GLY A 93 30.68 -7.34 -18.75
C GLY A 93 31.86 -7.68 -17.87
#